data_AF-A0A919HS31-F1
#
_entry.id   AF-A0A919HS31-F1
#
_cell.length_a   1.000
_cell.length_b   1.000
_cell.length_c   1.000
_cell.angle_alpha   90.00
_cell.angle_beta   90.00
_cell.angle_gamma   90.00
#
_symmetry.space_group_name_H-M   'P 1'
#
loop_
_entity.id
_entity.type
_entity.pdbx_description
1 polymer ?
#
loop_
_entity_poly.entity_id
_entity_poly.type
_entity_poly.pdbx_seq_one_letter_code
_entity_poly.pdbx_strand_id
1 'polypeptide(L)'
;MVNASISGDTSQQGLARLPALLKQHQPRWVLVELGGNDGLRGFPPQQTERTLRTIIKDIKAANAEPLLMQIHLPANYGRRYNEAFGAIYPALAKEFAIPLLPFFMEEVYLKPQWMQDDGIHPNRDAQPFIADWMAKRLAPLVNHDS
;
A
#
# COMPACT_ATOMS: atom_id res chain seq x y z
N MET A 1 10.31 -11.42 -7.20
CA MET A 1 9.77 -10.28 -6.43
C MET A 1 10.93 -9.46 -5.89
N VAL A 2 10.88 -8.13 -6.01
CA VAL A 2 11.84 -7.22 -5.37
C VAL A 2 11.11 -6.53 -4.21
N ASN A 3 11.63 -6.67 -2.99
CA ASN A 3 11.11 -5.94 -1.84
C ASN A 3 11.88 -4.62 -1.70
N ALA A 4 11.18 -3.49 -1.89
CA ALA A 4 11.71 -2.14 -1.73
C ALA A 4 11.05 -1.37 -0.57
N SER A 5 10.34 -2.08 0.31
CA SER A 5 9.66 -1.53 1.48
C SER A 5 10.67 -1.13 2.56
N ILE A 6 10.36 -0.05 3.27
CA ILE A 6 11.12 0.43 4.42
C ILE A 6 10.13 0.69 5.54
N SER A 7 10.34 0.08 6.71
CA SER A 7 9.49 0.29 7.88
C SER A 7 9.46 1.77 8.25
N GLY A 8 8.26 2.32 8.41
CA GLY A 8 8.06 3.72 8.80
C GLY A 8 8.07 4.73 7.65
N ASP A 9 8.20 4.30 6.39
CA ASP A 9 8.11 5.18 5.23
C ASP A 9 6.71 5.79 5.09
N THR A 10 6.67 7.08 4.84
CA THR A 10 5.47 7.79 4.37
C THR A 10 5.34 7.69 2.85
N SER A 11 4.18 8.06 2.32
CA SER A 11 3.96 8.21 0.88
C SER A 11 5.03 9.10 0.24
N GLN A 12 5.44 10.18 0.91
CA GLN A 12 6.43 11.12 0.40
C GLN A 12 7.84 10.52 0.36
N GLN A 13 8.20 9.73 1.37
CA GLN A 13 9.49 9.03 1.40
C GLN A 13 9.55 7.94 0.32
N GLY A 14 8.45 7.22 0.10
CA GLY A 14 8.31 6.28 -1.01
C GLY A 14 8.46 6.96 -2.38
N LEU A 15 7.77 8.09 -2.59
CA LEU A 15 7.89 8.87 -3.82
C LEU A 15 9.33 9.32 -4.09
N ALA A 16 10.06 9.76 -3.05
CA ALA A 16 11.44 10.21 -3.22
C ALA A 16 12.39 9.11 -3.73
N ARG A 17 12.13 7.84 -3.39
CA ARG A 17 12.96 6.69 -3.80
C ARG A 17 12.51 6.07 -5.13
N LEU A 18 11.25 6.26 -5.50
CA LEU A 18 10.61 5.59 -6.63
C LEU A 18 11.37 5.76 -7.97
N PRO A 19 11.84 6.96 -8.38
CA PRO A 19 12.51 7.11 -9.67
C PRO A 19 13.77 6.24 -9.81
N ALA A 20 14.57 6.13 -8.75
CA ALA A 20 15.76 5.29 -8.73
C ALA A 20 15.40 3.81 -8.81
N LEU A 21 14.36 3.38 -8.07
CA LEU A 21 13.88 2.00 -8.09
C LEU A 21 13.31 1.59 -9.46
N LEU A 22 12.52 2.45 -10.09
CA LEU A 22 11.98 2.22 -11.43
C LEU A 22 13.10 2.06 -12.46
N LYS A 23 14.10 2.93 -12.42
CA LYS A 23 15.27 2.86 -13.31
C LYS A 23 16.10 1.59 -13.07
N GLN A 24 16.32 1.23 -11.81
CA GLN A 24 17.17 0.09 -11.44
C GLN A 24 16.52 -1.25 -11.78
N HIS A 25 15.23 -1.40 -11.48
CA HIS A 25 14.56 -2.70 -11.54
C HIS A 25 13.71 -2.91 -12.79
N GLN A 26 13.36 -1.83 -13.50
CA GLN A 26 12.50 -1.85 -14.71
C GLN A 26 11.30 -2.81 -14.53
N PRO A 27 10.51 -2.63 -13.46
CA PRO A 27 9.51 -3.61 -13.10
C PRO A 27 8.35 -3.61 -14.10
N ARG A 28 7.76 -4.78 -14.33
CA ARG A 28 6.49 -4.87 -15.06
C ARG A 28 5.29 -4.43 -14.21
N TRP A 29 5.31 -4.72 -12.90
CA TRP A 29 4.28 -4.29 -11.95
C TRP A 29 4.90 -3.65 -10.72
N VAL A 30 4.19 -2.68 -10.14
CA VAL A 30 4.56 -2.06 -8.87
C VAL A 30 3.36 -2.08 -7.94
N LEU A 31 3.43 -2.87 -6.87
CA LEU A 31 2.47 -2.83 -5.78
C LEU A 31 2.80 -1.66 -4.85
N VAL A 32 1.88 -0.72 -4.72
CA VAL A 32 1.96 0.44 -3.83
C VAL A 32 1.17 0.15 -2.55
N GLU A 33 1.90 -0.04 -1.46
CA GLU A 33 1.38 -0.18 -0.09
C GLU A 33 2.02 0.94 0.75
N LEU A 34 1.44 2.14 0.67
CA LEU A 34 1.94 3.36 1.32
C LEU A 34 0.77 4.19 1.82
N GLY A 35 1.03 5.00 2.86
CA GLY A 35 0.05 5.91 3.47
C GLY A 35 -0.24 5.59 4.93
N GLY A 36 -0.03 4.35 5.38
CA GLY A 36 -0.25 3.98 6.79
C GLY A 36 0.45 4.93 7.76
N ASN A 37 1.74 5.21 7.53
CA ASN A 37 2.51 6.14 8.37
C ASN A 37 2.08 7.60 8.24
N ASP A 38 1.61 8.04 7.08
CA ASP A 38 1.04 9.39 6.89
C ASP A 38 -0.20 9.56 7.77
N GLY A 39 -1.08 8.56 7.74
CA GLY A 39 -2.28 8.51 8.56
C GLY A 39 -1.98 8.45 10.06
N LEU A 40 -1.06 7.57 10.47
CA LEU A 40 -0.64 7.42 11.86
C LEU A 40 0.02 8.70 12.42
N ARG A 41 0.66 9.51 11.56
CA ARG A 41 1.24 10.82 11.90
C ARG A 41 0.26 11.98 11.77
N GLY A 42 -0.99 11.73 11.38
CA GLY A 42 -2.04 12.74 11.28
C GLY A 42 -1.85 13.73 10.12
N PHE A 43 -1.12 13.35 9.07
CA PHE A 43 -0.98 14.21 7.89
C PHE A 43 -2.33 14.43 7.19
N PRO A 44 -2.55 15.58 6.54
CA PRO A 44 -3.80 15.82 5.80
C PRO A 44 -4.03 14.73 4.74
N PRO A 45 -5.22 14.09 4.68
CA PRO A 45 -5.52 13.06 3.68
C PRO A 45 -5.25 13.51 2.24
N GLN A 46 -5.53 14.79 1.93
CA GLN A 46 -5.29 15.36 0.61
C GLN A 46 -3.80 15.42 0.23
N GLN A 47 -2.90 15.52 1.21
CA GLN A 47 -1.45 15.45 0.95
C GLN A 47 -1.07 14.04 0.53
N THR A 48 -1.54 13.02 1.27
CA THR A 48 -1.32 11.60 0.94
C THR A 48 -1.88 11.27 -0.43
N GLU A 49 -3.10 11.70 -0.74
CA GLU A 49 -3.73 11.52 -2.06
C GLU A 49 -2.88 12.09 -3.20
N ARG A 50 -2.41 13.34 -3.06
CA ARG A 50 -1.58 13.99 -4.09
C ARG A 50 -0.28 13.25 -4.31
N THR A 51 0.36 12.77 -3.24
CA THR A 51 1.60 12.01 -3.33
C THR A 51 1.39 10.66 -4.00
N LEU A 52 0.36 9.91 -3.60
CA LEU A 52 0.01 8.63 -4.21
C LEU A 52 -0.36 8.80 -5.69
N ARG A 53 -1.08 9.88 -6.04
CA ARG A 53 -1.37 10.23 -7.44
C ARG A 53 -0.08 10.39 -8.25
N THR A 54 0.93 11.07 -7.72
CA THR A 54 2.23 11.22 -8.39
C THR A 54 2.95 9.88 -8.53
N ILE A 55 2.98 9.06 -7.47
CA ILE A 55 3.56 7.71 -7.52
C ILE A 55 2.94 6.88 -8.65
N ILE A 56 1.61 6.85 -8.76
CA ILE A 56 0.90 6.10 -9.80
C ILE A 56 1.25 6.62 -11.20
N LYS A 57 1.35 7.94 -11.37
CA LYS A 57 1.77 8.56 -12.64
C LYS A 57 3.20 8.16 -13.03
N ASP A 58 4.13 8.20 -12.08
CA ASP A 58 5.54 7.86 -12.33
C ASP A 58 5.71 6.38 -12.70
N ILE A 59 4.97 5.48 -12.04
CA ILE A 59 4.94 4.04 -12.38
C ILE A 59 4.45 3.85 -13.82
N LYS A 60 3.32 4.47 -14.19
CA LYS A 60 2.78 4.39 -15.57
C LYS A 60 3.75 4.99 -16.60
N ALA A 61 4.38 6.11 -16.29
CA ALA A 61 5.36 6.75 -17.17
C ALA A 61 6.61 5.89 -17.41
N ALA A 62 6.93 5.00 -16.46
CA ALA A 62 7.98 3.99 -16.61
C ALA A 62 7.52 2.72 -17.33
N ASN A 63 6.32 2.70 -17.92
CA ASN A 63 5.70 1.54 -18.58
C ASN A 63 5.49 0.33 -17.64
N ALA A 64 5.31 0.59 -16.34
CA ALA A 64 4.94 -0.41 -15.36
C ALA A 64 3.46 -0.31 -15.01
N GLU A 65 2.88 -1.41 -14.57
CA GLU A 65 1.49 -1.51 -14.12
C GLU A 65 1.39 -1.26 -12.60
N PRO A 66 0.75 -0.16 -12.16
CA PRO A 66 0.52 0.09 -10.74
C PRO A 66 -0.58 -0.84 -10.21
N LEU A 67 -0.33 -1.45 -9.06
CA LEU A 67 -1.33 -2.10 -8.22
C LEU A 67 -1.41 -1.29 -6.92
N LEU A 68 -2.60 -0.97 -6.44
CA LEU A 68 -2.77 -0.20 -5.21
C LEU A 68 -3.35 -1.09 -4.11
N MET A 69 -2.88 -0.96 -2.88
CA MET A 69 -3.51 -1.59 -1.72
C MET A 69 -4.33 -0.57 -0.94
N GLN A 70 -5.54 -0.97 -0.53
CA GLN A 70 -6.35 -0.21 0.43
C GLN A 70 -5.61 -0.11 1.77
N ILE A 71 -5.66 1.07 2.41
CA ILE A 71 -5.17 1.24 3.78
C ILE A 71 -6.31 1.75 4.67
N HIS A 72 -6.41 1.17 5.86
CA HIS A 72 -7.28 1.66 6.93
C HIS A 72 -6.44 1.98 8.16
N LEU A 73 -6.88 3.01 8.90
CA LEU A 73 -6.26 3.42 10.14
C LEU A 73 -7.07 2.92 11.34
N PRO A 74 -6.45 2.76 12.52
CA PRO A 74 -7.18 2.39 13.72
C PRO A 74 -8.30 3.38 14.08
N ALA A 75 -9.35 2.90 14.75
CA ALA A 75 -10.57 3.70 15.01
C ALA A 75 -10.35 4.95 15.89
N ASN A 76 -9.27 5.00 16.66
CA ASN A 76 -8.93 6.09 17.57
C ASN A 76 -8.49 7.40 16.85
N TYR A 77 -8.29 7.39 15.53
CA TYR A 77 -7.96 8.60 14.74
C TYR A 77 -9.18 9.46 14.37
N GLY A 78 -10.39 9.02 14.77
CA GLY A 78 -11.62 9.76 14.58
C GLY A 78 -12.30 9.46 13.24
N ARG A 79 -13.62 9.29 13.29
CA ARG A 79 -14.45 8.83 12.16
C ARG A 79 -14.24 9.63 10.88
N ARG A 80 -14.32 10.97 10.97
CA ARG A 80 -14.19 11.86 9.80
C ARG A 80 -12.82 11.73 9.13
N TYR A 81 -11.76 11.58 9.91
CA TYR A 81 -10.41 11.43 9.38
C TYR A 81 -10.25 10.06 8.71
N ASN A 82 -10.69 8.98 9.36
CA ASN A 82 -10.62 7.62 8.82
C ASN A 82 -11.45 7.46 7.54
N GLU A 83 -12.66 8.04 7.48
CA GLU A 83 -13.48 8.04 6.27
C GLU A 83 -12.80 8.78 5.12
N ALA A 84 -12.26 9.97 5.39
CA ALA A 84 -11.54 10.74 4.37
C ALA A 84 -10.26 10.04 3.89
N PHE A 85 -9.51 9.44 4.81
CA PHE A 85 -8.27 8.73 4.51
C PHE A 85 -8.52 7.44 3.73
N GLY A 86 -9.48 6.62 4.19
CA GLY A 86 -9.85 5.37 3.52
C GLY A 86 -10.40 5.59 2.11
N ALA A 87 -11.07 6.71 1.85
CA ALA A 87 -11.64 7.04 0.54
C ALA A 87 -10.60 7.39 -0.55
N ILE A 88 -9.35 7.67 -0.17
CA ILE A 88 -8.27 8.00 -1.12
C ILE A 88 -8.04 6.87 -2.11
N TYR A 89 -7.88 5.65 -1.60
CA TYR A 89 -7.47 4.47 -2.37
C TYR A 89 -8.48 4.07 -3.45
N PRO A 90 -9.80 3.92 -3.18
CA PRO A 90 -10.77 3.63 -4.23
C PRO A 90 -10.94 4.78 -5.23
N ALA A 91 -10.77 6.04 -4.79
CA ALA A 91 -10.82 7.18 -5.69
C ALA A 91 -9.66 7.15 -6.71
N LEU A 92 -8.42 6.92 -6.24
CA LEU A 92 -7.25 6.81 -7.11
C LEU A 92 -7.30 5.56 -8.00
N ALA A 93 -7.72 4.42 -7.46
CA ALA A 93 -7.86 3.19 -8.25
C ALA A 93 -8.84 3.39 -9.42
N LYS A 94 -9.96 4.08 -9.17
CA LYS A 94 -10.93 4.46 -10.20
C LYS A 94 -10.37 5.49 -11.17
N GLU A 95 -9.71 6.55 -10.68
CA GLU A 95 -9.10 7.62 -11.50
C GLU A 95 -8.13 7.05 -12.54
N PHE A 96 -7.30 6.09 -12.14
CA PHE A 96 -6.25 5.52 -12.98
C PHE A 96 -6.63 4.20 -13.66
N ALA A 97 -7.82 3.68 -13.39
CA ALA A 97 -8.28 2.35 -13.81
C ALA A 97 -7.24 1.26 -13.49
N ILE A 98 -6.80 1.20 -12.22
CA ILE A 98 -5.82 0.22 -11.73
C ILE A 98 -6.46 -0.72 -10.70
N PRO A 99 -5.93 -1.95 -10.53
CA PRO A 99 -6.38 -2.86 -9.49
C PRO A 99 -6.22 -2.26 -8.09
N LEU A 100 -7.26 -2.43 -7.26
CA LEU A 100 -7.23 -2.15 -5.83
C LEU A 100 -7.31 -3.47 -5.05
N LEU A 101 -6.23 -3.80 -4.34
CA LEU A 101 -6.20 -4.91 -3.41
C LEU A 101 -6.86 -4.48 -2.08
N PRO A 102 -7.59 -5.38 -1.41
CA PRO A 102 -8.07 -5.13 -0.06
C PRO A 102 -6.91 -5.02 0.93
N PHE A 103 -7.21 -4.61 2.17
CA PHE A 103 -6.19 -4.43 3.19
C PHE A 103 -5.99 -5.72 4.01
N PHE A 104 -4.87 -6.42 3.82
CA PHE A 104 -4.63 -7.71 4.50
C PHE A 104 -4.68 -7.60 6.03
N MET A 105 -4.38 -6.42 6.58
CA MET A 105 -4.40 -6.19 8.02
C MET A 105 -5.80 -6.35 8.62
N GLU A 106 -6.87 -6.20 7.85
CA GLU A 106 -8.24 -6.46 8.34
C GLU A 106 -8.41 -7.89 8.87
N GLU A 107 -7.77 -8.87 8.22
CA GLU A 107 -7.77 -10.26 8.69
C GLU A 107 -6.71 -10.50 9.79
N VAL A 108 -5.62 -9.73 9.78
CA VAL A 108 -4.56 -9.85 10.79
C VAL A 108 -4.97 -9.30 12.15
N TYR A 109 -5.68 -8.17 12.19
CA TYR A 109 -6.16 -7.54 13.43
C TYR A 109 -7.08 -8.45 14.25
N LEU A 110 -7.70 -9.45 13.62
CA LEU A 110 -8.56 -10.42 14.30
C LEU A 110 -7.78 -11.47 15.10
N LYS A 111 -6.44 -11.48 15.00
CA LYS A 111 -5.57 -12.47 15.65
C LYS A 111 -4.52 -11.78 16.52
N PRO A 112 -4.78 -11.59 17.82
CA PRO A 112 -3.85 -10.91 18.72
C PRO A 112 -2.43 -11.52 18.71
N GLN A 113 -2.32 -12.83 18.55
CA GLN A 113 -1.04 -13.55 18.44
C GLN A 113 -0.22 -13.20 17.20
N TRP A 114 -0.81 -12.51 16.21
CA TRP A 114 -0.15 -12.05 15.00
C TRP A 114 0.27 -10.58 15.06
N MET A 115 -0.03 -9.88 16.15
CA MET A 115 0.32 -8.47 16.34
C MET A 115 1.60 -8.34 17.16
N GLN A 116 2.33 -7.26 16.91
CA GLN A 116 3.38 -6.77 17.79
C GLN A 116 2.75 -6.04 18.99
N ASP A 117 3.55 -5.76 20.01
CA ASP A 117 3.10 -5.10 21.25
C ASP A 117 2.53 -3.68 21.00
N ASP A 118 2.85 -3.05 19.87
CA ASP A 118 2.30 -1.75 19.49
C ASP A 118 0.85 -1.81 18.99
N GLY A 119 0.30 -3.01 18.74
CA GLY A 119 -1.06 -3.20 18.27
C GLY A 119 -1.33 -2.67 16.85
N ILE A 120 -0.29 -2.31 16.10
CA ILE A 120 -0.37 -1.72 14.76
C ILE A 120 0.30 -2.64 13.75
N HIS A 121 1.47 -3.20 14.07
CA HIS A 121 2.27 -3.96 13.12
C HIS A 121 2.07 -5.47 13.27
N PRO A 122 2.04 -6.23 12.16
CA PRO A 122 2.08 -7.67 12.20
C PRO A 122 3.45 -8.15 12.72
N ASN A 123 3.45 -9.20 13.53
CA ASN A 123 4.67 -9.87 13.97
C ASN A 123 5.13 -10.93 12.95
N ARG A 124 6.15 -11.70 13.33
CA ARG A 124 6.74 -12.74 12.46
C ARG A 124 5.75 -13.87 12.13
N ASP A 125 4.87 -14.22 13.05
CA ASP A 125 3.95 -15.36 12.91
C ASP A 125 2.81 -15.07 11.93
N ALA A 126 2.55 -13.79 11.66
CA ALA A 126 1.60 -13.34 10.64
C ALA A 126 2.13 -13.50 9.21
N GLN A 127 3.46 -13.50 9.01
CA GLN A 127 4.08 -13.36 7.69
C GLN A 127 3.71 -14.49 6.72
N PRO A 128 3.66 -15.79 7.12
CA PRO A 128 3.23 -16.85 6.22
C PRO A 128 1.78 -16.67 5.73
N PHE A 129 0.88 -16.23 6.63
CA PHE A 129 -0.49 -15.93 6.26
C PHE A 129 -0.56 -14.76 5.26
N ILE A 130 0.17 -13.67 5.52
CA ILE A 130 0.20 -12.50 4.63
C ILE A 130 0.73 -12.90 3.25
N ALA A 131 1.79 -13.72 3.18
CA ALA A 131 2.34 -14.20 1.92
C ALA A 131 1.31 -15.01 1.11
N ASP A 132 0.63 -15.97 1.73
CA ASP A 132 -0.42 -16.76 1.07
C ASP A 132 -1.61 -15.89 0.65
N TRP A 133 -1.99 -14.93 1.50
CA TRP A 133 -3.04 -13.97 1.23
C TRP A 133 -2.72 -13.15 -0.02
N MET A 134 -1.51 -12.58 -0.08
CA MET A 134 -1.00 -11.78 -1.20
C MET A 134 -0.89 -12.62 -2.47
N ALA A 135 -0.34 -13.83 -2.39
CA ALA A 135 -0.18 -14.72 -3.54
C ALA A 135 -1.53 -14.99 -4.22
N LYS A 136 -2.58 -15.30 -3.45
CA LYS A 136 -3.93 -15.55 -3.99
C LYS A 136 -4.53 -14.33 -4.69
N ARG A 137 -4.31 -13.10 -4.18
CA ARG A 137 -4.85 -11.86 -4.77
C ARG A 137 -4.03 -11.37 -5.96
N LEU A 138 -2.72 -11.58 -5.94
CA LEU A 138 -1.82 -11.16 -7.02
C LEU A 138 -1.82 -12.14 -8.19
N ALA A 139 -2.07 -13.44 -7.95
CA ALA A 139 -2.09 -14.47 -8.99
C ALA A 139 -2.91 -14.12 -10.25
N PRO A 140 -4.14 -13.58 -10.18
CA PRO A 140 -4.89 -13.20 -11.40
C PRO A 140 -4.39 -11.93 -12.09
N LEU A 141 -3.52 -11.14 -11.44
CA LEU A 141 -3.03 -9.85 -11.93
C LEU A 141 -1.60 -9.95 -12.49
N VAL A 142 -0.78 -10.79 -11.86
CA VAL A 142 0.65 -10.93 -12.11
C VAL A 142 0.91 -12.31 -12.72
N ASN A 143 0.81 -12.38 -14.05
CA ASN A 143 1.05 -13.63 -14.77
C ASN A 143 2.51 -13.68 -15.26
N HIS A 144 3.15 -14.83 -15.11
CA HIS A 144 4.52 -15.04 -15.62
C HIS A 144 4.62 -15.07 -17.15
N ASP A 145 3.49 -15.12 -17.86
CA ASP A 145 3.44 -15.24 -19.31
C ASP A 145 3.41 -13.86 -19.97
N SER A 146 4.58 -13.27 -20.22
CA SER A 146 4.85 -12.42 -21.39
C SER A 146 6.31 -12.49 -21.79
#